data_AF-A0A258SAQ6-F1
#
_entry.id   AF-A0A258SAQ6-F1
#
_cell.length_a   1.000
_cell.length_b   1.000
_cell.length_c   1.000
_cell.angle_alpha   90.00
_cell.angle_beta   90.00
_cell.angle_gamma   90.00
#
_symmetry.space_group_name_H-M   'P 1'
#
loop_
_entity.id
_entity.type
_entity.pdbx_description
1 polymer ?
#
loop_
_entity_poly.entity_id
_entity_poly.type
_entity_poly.pdbx_seq_one_letter_code
_entity_poly.pdbx_strand_id
1 'polypeptide(L)'
;MRAMDDVFGPEGQQGYGHAIADLVRQGQAEAAAERLSRDIAAISPELWDVCGTMPLEVLRLNGWEELNTSLGAPHWADLSAIRISMTAGLDPITGEPRVQITGHRDDDFPLSTASQSEIVAAIQDGGFRPGSGEAIGAALLSVEGMALLHGMIEEERARDDPPEPGSQASNALFLADWWRAVQFHQLVHREMARMGLDHSVVVLVGATNCGPDLESVIVPDRPLVAPVDFGWADDAIAPMPILQPVAVAEYGASGSAGFSVVELRRKLATAVEEDVQPAKTGLLARFFAKR
;
A
#
# COMPACT_ATOMS: atom_id res chain seq x y z
N MET A 1 -27.64 -13.54 -14.20
CA MET A 1 -26.25 -13.23 -14.56
C MET A 1 -26.30 -11.89 -15.29
N ARG A 2 -26.11 -10.76 -14.60
CA ARG A 2 -26.03 -9.45 -15.26
C ARG A 2 -24.75 -9.46 -16.11
N ALA A 3 -24.82 -9.02 -17.35
CA ALA A 3 -23.65 -8.94 -18.21
C ALA A 3 -22.62 -8.03 -17.51
N MET A 4 -21.35 -8.41 -17.52
CA MET A 4 -20.26 -7.59 -16.98
C MET A 4 -20.29 -6.16 -17.54
N ASP A 5 -20.83 -5.97 -18.75
CA ASP A 5 -21.06 -4.67 -19.38
C ASP A 5 -21.88 -3.69 -18.52
N ASP A 6 -22.84 -4.16 -17.70
CA ASP A 6 -23.62 -3.31 -16.78
C ASP A 6 -22.84 -2.91 -15.51
N VAL A 7 -21.76 -3.64 -15.17
CA VAL A 7 -20.92 -3.42 -13.96
C VAL A 7 -19.87 -2.34 -14.18
N PHE A 8 -19.63 -1.94 -15.42
CA PHE A 8 -18.46 -1.15 -15.79
C PHE A 8 -18.75 0.27 -16.31
N GLY A 9 -19.98 0.75 -16.21
CA GLY A 9 -20.24 2.19 -16.19
C GLY A 9 -19.73 2.85 -14.89
N PRO A 10 -19.64 4.19 -14.79
CA PRO A 10 -19.13 4.87 -13.58
C PRO A 10 -19.87 4.51 -12.29
N GLU A 11 -21.20 4.43 -12.33
CA GLU A 11 -22.01 3.98 -11.18
C GLU A 11 -21.77 2.50 -10.85
N GLY A 12 -21.50 1.68 -11.87
CA GLY A 12 -21.13 0.27 -11.73
C GLY A 12 -19.78 0.08 -11.06
N GLN A 13 -18.75 0.85 -11.46
CA GLN A 13 -17.43 0.86 -10.83
C GLN A 13 -17.53 1.28 -9.37
N GLN A 14 -18.32 2.32 -9.05
CA GLN A 14 -18.53 2.76 -7.68
C GLN A 14 -19.20 1.65 -6.84
N GLY A 15 -20.28 1.04 -7.34
CA GLY A 15 -20.96 -0.07 -6.65
C GLY A 15 -20.07 -1.29 -6.47
N TYR A 16 -19.26 -1.62 -7.49
CA TYR A 16 -18.28 -2.69 -7.43
C TYR A 16 -17.21 -2.42 -6.36
N GLY A 17 -16.64 -1.22 -6.38
CA GLY A 17 -15.62 -0.79 -5.42
C GLY A 17 -16.11 -0.86 -3.98
N HIS A 18 -17.33 -0.36 -3.71
CA HIS A 18 -17.95 -0.51 -2.37
C HIS A 18 -18.05 -1.97 -1.95
N ALA A 19 -18.51 -2.85 -2.84
CA ALA A 19 -18.64 -4.27 -2.52
C ALA A 19 -17.29 -4.94 -2.23
N ILE A 20 -16.21 -4.53 -2.89
CA ILE A 20 -14.85 -5.00 -2.58
C ILE A 20 -14.38 -4.43 -1.24
N ALA A 21 -14.59 -3.14 -0.99
CA ALA A 21 -14.21 -2.50 0.27
C ALA A 21 -14.92 -3.12 1.47
N ASP A 22 -16.20 -3.44 1.33
CA ASP A 22 -16.99 -4.07 2.40
C ASP A 22 -16.46 -5.46 2.75
N LEU A 23 -16.05 -6.26 1.77
CA LEU A 23 -15.38 -7.55 2.02
C LEU A 23 -14.11 -7.34 2.84
N VAL A 24 -13.25 -6.39 2.44
CA VAL A 24 -11.99 -6.12 3.15
C VAL A 24 -12.23 -5.64 4.59
N ARG A 25 -13.17 -4.69 4.79
CA ARG A 25 -13.53 -4.17 6.12
C ARG A 25 -14.10 -5.24 7.06
N GLN A 26 -14.76 -6.25 6.50
CA GLN A 26 -15.29 -7.41 7.23
C GLN A 26 -14.22 -8.50 7.49
N GLY A 27 -12.96 -8.25 7.15
CA GLY A 27 -11.88 -9.23 7.29
C GLY A 27 -11.89 -10.32 6.22
N GLN A 28 -12.68 -10.16 5.16
CA GLN A 28 -12.81 -11.10 4.04
C GLN A 28 -11.96 -10.68 2.83
N ALA A 29 -10.73 -10.22 3.09
CA ALA A 29 -9.82 -9.76 2.04
C ALA A 29 -9.44 -10.88 1.04
N GLU A 30 -9.45 -12.15 1.48
CA GLU A 30 -9.29 -13.30 0.59
C GLU A 30 -10.45 -13.43 -0.41
N ALA A 31 -11.70 -13.31 0.05
CA ALA A 31 -12.87 -13.31 -0.82
C ALA A 31 -12.87 -12.11 -1.79
N ALA A 32 -12.37 -10.95 -1.35
CA ALA A 32 -12.18 -9.79 -2.21
C ALA A 32 -11.15 -10.08 -3.32
N ALA A 33 -10.01 -10.69 -2.98
CA ALA A 33 -9.00 -11.10 -3.93
C ALA A 33 -9.53 -12.16 -4.91
N GLU A 34 -10.20 -13.21 -4.44
CA GLU A 34 -10.81 -14.23 -5.31
C GLU A 34 -11.81 -13.67 -6.31
N ARG A 35 -12.58 -12.66 -5.90
CA ARG A 35 -13.50 -11.97 -6.80
C ARG A 35 -12.75 -11.15 -7.84
N LEU A 36 -11.79 -10.34 -7.41
CA LEU A 36 -10.98 -9.52 -8.31
C LEU A 36 -10.19 -10.39 -9.31
N SER A 37 -9.60 -11.51 -8.89
CA SER A 37 -8.85 -12.39 -9.79
C SER A 37 -9.72 -12.95 -10.91
N ARG A 38 -10.92 -13.43 -10.57
CA ARG A 38 -11.90 -13.92 -11.53
C ARG A 38 -12.33 -12.84 -12.51
N ASP A 39 -12.64 -11.65 -12.00
CA ASP A 39 -13.18 -10.56 -12.80
C ASP A 39 -12.09 -9.93 -13.69
N ILE A 40 -10.84 -9.84 -13.21
CA ILE A 40 -9.66 -9.44 -14.01
C ILE A 40 -9.43 -10.43 -15.14
N ALA A 41 -9.36 -11.73 -14.84
CA ALA A 41 -9.13 -12.77 -15.84
C ALA A 41 -10.22 -12.83 -16.92
N ALA A 42 -11.45 -12.45 -16.58
CA ALA A 42 -12.56 -12.38 -17.52
C ALA A 42 -12.49 -11.16 -18.46
N ILE A 43 -11.97 -10.01 -18.00
CA ILE A 43 -11.88 -8.78 -18.80
C ILE A 43 -10.60 -8.70 -19.62
N SER A 44 -9.47 -9.09 -19.01
CA SER A 44 -8.16 -9.04 -19.64
C SER A 44 -7.30 -10.17 -19.07
N PRO A 45 -7.21 -11.30 -19.80
CA PRO A 45 -6.26 -12.37 -19.50
C PRO A 45 -4.82 -11.84 -19.40
N GLU A 46 -4.48 -10.82 -20.17
CA GLU A 46 -3.15 -10.23 -20.16
C GLU A 46 -2.88 -9.40 -18.89
N LEU A 47 -3.86 -8.65 -18.39
CA LEU A 47 -3.75 -8.00 -17.09
C LEU A 47 -3.63 -9.06 -15.99
N TRP A 48 -4.36 -10.17 -16.13
CA TRP A 48 -4.24 -11.29 -15.20
C TRP A 48 -2.83 -11.89 -15.19
N ASP A 49 -2.16 -12.01 -16.35
CA ASP A 49 -0.77 -12.48 -16.39
C ASP A 49 0.16 -11.62 -15.53
N VAL A 50 -0.10 -10.30 -15.44
CA VAL A 50 0.66 -9.40 -14.55
C VAL A 50 0.18 -9.55 -13.10
N CYS A 51 -1.11 -9.40 -12.83
CA CYS A 51 -1.66 -9.47 -11.47
C CYS A 51 -1.36 -10.81 -10.78
N GLY A 52 -1.41 -11.91 -11.55
CA GLY A 52 -1.14 -13.27 -11.10
C GLY A 52 0.33 -13.58 -10.81
N THR A 53 1.27 -12.70 -11.21
CA THR A 53 2.68 -12.78 -10.78
C THR A 53 2.90 -12.24 -9.37
N MET A 54 1.88 -11.64 -8.78
CA MET A 54 1.90 -11.00 -7.47
C MET A 54 0.92 -11.66 -6.48
N PRO A 55 0.96 -13.01 -6.31
CA PRO A 55 0.16 -13.62 -5.26
C PRO A 55 0.73 -13.25 -3.88
N LEU A 56 -0.08 -13.36 -2.84
CA LEU A 56 0.32 -12.94 -1.50
C LEU A 56 1.64 -13.60 -1.05
N GLU A 57 1.88 -14.85 -1.44
CA GLU A 57 3.04 -15.66 -1.04
C GLU A 57 4.38 -15.13 -1.58
N VAL A 58 4.39 -14.32 -2.65
CA VAL A 58 5.63 -13.69 -3.16
C VAL A 58 5.84 -12.30 -2.59
N LEU A 59 4.78 -11.65 -2.11
CA LEU A 59 4.85 -10.31 -1.54
C LEU A 59 5.56 -10.32 -0.18
N ARG A 60 6.38 -9.31 0.08
CA ARG A 60 7.04 -9.09 1.37
C ARG A 60 6.79 -7.68 1.87
N LEU A 61 6.63 -7.56 3.18
CA LEU A 61 6.63 -6.30 3.90
C LEU A 61 7.77 -6.37 4.89
N ASN A 62 8.83 -5.63 4.60
CA ASN A 62 10.06 -5.62 5.40
C ASN A 62 10.04 -4.45 6.37
N GLY A 63 10.91 -4.51 7.39
CA GLY A 63 11.07 -3.40 8.34
C GLY A 63 10.14 -3.44 9.55
N TRP A 64 9.49 -4.58 9.80
CA TRP A 64 8.51 -4.72 10.85
C TRP A 64 9.11 -4.68 12.26
N GLU A 65 10.31 -5.24 12.44
CA GLU A 65 11.03 -5.20 13.72
C GLU A 65 11.47 -3.77 14.05
N GLU A 66 11.89 -3.01 13.03
CA GLU A 66 12.27 -1.61 13.11
C GLU A 66 11.06 -0.73 13.44
N LEU A 67 9.88 -1.05 12.89
CA LEU A 67 8.62 -0.42 13.29
C LEU A 67 8.33 -0.68 14.77
N ASN A 68 8.37 -1.93 15.22
CA ASN A 68 8.14 -2.29 16.62
C ASN A 68 9.10 -1.56 17.58
N THR A 69 10.38 -1.51 17.22
CA THR A 69 11.40 -0.79 17.99
C THR A 69 11.11 0.71 18.04
N SER A 70 10.71 1.29 16.91
CA SER A 70 10.38 2.72 16.82
C SER A 70 9.19 3.07 17.68
N LEU A 71 8.12 2.26 17.69
CA LEU A 71 6.94 2.48 18.53
C LEU A 71 7.24 2.45 20.04
N GLY A 72 8.34 1.81 20.45
CA GLY A 72 8.80 1.82 21.85
C GLY A 72 9.50 3.11 22.29
N ALA A 73 9.69 4.08 21.39
CA ALA A 73 10.30 5.34 21.77
C ALA A 73 9.36 6.17 22.66
N PRO A 74 9.85 6.85 23.71
CA PRO A 74 8.99 7.56 24.66
C PRO A 74 8.06 8.63 24.06
N HIS A 75 8.42 9.21 22.91
CA HIS A 75 7.60 10.21 22.21
C HIS A 75 6.39 9.62 21.48
N TRP A 76 6.32 8.29 21.35
CA TRP A 76 5.18 7.56 20.78
C TRP A 76 4.35 6.82 21.84
N ALA A 77 4.66 7.01 23.12
CA ALA A 77 4.03 6.27 24.22
C ALA A 77 2.51 6.53 24.36
N ASP A 78 2.01 7.62 23.79
CA ASP A 78 0.61 8.05 23.85
C ASP A 78 -0.16 7.83 22.54
N LEU A 79 0.41 7.09 21.58
CA LEU A 79 -0.30 6.75 20.34
C LEU A 79 -1.44 5.77 20.62
N SER A 80 -2.63 6.10 20.14
CA SER A 80 -3.80 5.21 20.15
C SER A 80 -3.86 4.35 18.89
N ALA A 81 -3.37 4.88 17.77
CA ALA A 81 -3.32 4.16 16.51
C ALA A 81 -2.11 4.53 15.65
N ILE A 82 -1.80 3.65 14.71
CA ILE A 82 -0.96 3.94 13.56
C ILE A 82 -1.73 3.69 12.28
N ARG A 83 -1.41 4.45 11.24
CA ARG A 83 -1.88 4.19 9.88
C ARG A 83 -0.70 3.80 9.01
N ILE A 84 -0.79 2.62 8.40
CA ILE A 84 0.16 2.07 7.43
C ILE A 84 -0.48 2.23 6.06
N SER A 85 0.06 3.14 5.25
CA SER A 85 -0.50 3.46 3.94
C SER A 85 0.50 3.24 2.82
N MET A 86 0.04 2.60 1.75
CA MET A 86 0.73 2.68 0.46
C MET A 86 0.57 4.08 -0.13
N THR A 87 1.54 4.56 -0.91
CA THR A 87 1.45 5.86 -1.60
C THR A 87 1.70 5.73 -3.11
N ALA A 88 1.33 6.75 -3.89
CA ALA A 88 1.61 6.80 -5.33
C ALA A 88 3.11 6.92 -5.63
N GLY A 89 3.88 7.42 -4.66
CA GLY A 89 5.32 7.58 -4.81
C GLY A 89 6.02 6.25 -5.07
N LEU A 90 6.97 6.28 -6.01
CA LEU A 90 7.87 5.16 -6.29
C LEU A 90 9.11 5.26 -5.42
N ASP A 91 9.53 4.14 -4.84
CA ASP A 91 10.90 3.99 -4.38
C ASP A 91 11.85 4.13 -5.58
N PRO A 92 12.82 5.07 -5.56
CA PRO A 92 13.65 5.35 -6.73
C PRO A 92 14.66 4.23 -7.04
N ILE A 93 14.88 3.30 -6.10
CA ILE A 93 15.84 2.19 -6.24
C ILE A 93 15.10 0.95 -6.71
N THR A 94 13.99 0.60 -6.06
CA THR A 94 13.29 -0.67 -6.31
C THR A 94 12.10 -0.52 -7.26
N GLY A 95 11.56 0.69 -7.43
CA GLY A 95 10.31 0.92 -8.16
C GLY A 95 9.06 0.45 -7.41
N GLU A 96 9.21 0.02 -6.15
CA GLU A 96 8.10 -0.40 -5.31
C GLU A 96 7.26 0.80 -4.85
N PRO A 97 5.98 0.60 -4.49
CA PRO A 97 5.24 1.65 -3.83
C PRO A 97 5.90 2.03 -2.50
N ARG A 98 5.99 3.33 -2.22
CA ARG A 98 6.43 3.77 -0.89
C ARG A 98 5.34 3.51 0.13
N VAL A 99 5.75 3.09 1.33
CA VAL A 99 4.88 2.97 2.50
C VAL A 99 5.12 4.17 3.42
N GLN A 100 4.02 4.76 3.89
CA GLN A 100 4.01 5.83 4.87
C GLN A 100 3.37 5.32 6.16
N ILE A 101 3.95 5.71 7.29
CA ILE A 101 3.43 5.39 8.61
C ILE A 101 3.13 6.71 9.34
N THR A 102 1.93 6.82 9.88
CA THR A 102 1.51 8.00 10.65
C THR A 102 0.91 7.57 11.98
N GLY A 103 1.28 8.24 13.07
CA GLY A 103 0.75 8.05 14.40
C GLY A 103 -0.46 8.94 14.64
N HIS A 104 -1.45 8.40 15.36
CA HIS A 104 -2.71 9.06 15.70
C HIS A 104 -3.01 8.88 17.19
N ARG A 105 -3.62 9.91 17.76
CA ARG A 105 -4.08 9.99 19.16
C ARG A 105 -5.61 10.04 19.17
N ASP A 106 -6.21 10.03 20.36
CA ASP A 106 -7.67 10.08 20.51
C ASP A 106 -8.30 11.46 20.25
N ASP A 107 -7.52 12.44 19.80
CA ASP A 107 -7.94 13.84 19.64
C ASP A 107 -9.11 13.99 18.65
N ASP A 108 -9.07 13.27 17.52
CA ASP A 108 -10.08 13.35 16.46
C ASP A 108 -11.18 12.29 16.60
N PHE A 109 -10.84 11.13 17.16
CA PHE A 109 -11.74 10.00 17.37
C PHE A 109 -11.17 9.12 18.49
N PRO A 110 -11.99 8.57 19.41
CA PRO A 110 -11.52 7.78 20.55
C PRO A 110 -11.09 6.36 20.13
N LEU A 111 -10.06 6.28 19.28
CA LEU A 111 -9.46 5.07 18.75
C LEU A 111 -9.10 4.09 19.86
N SER A 112 -8.75 4.61 21.04
CA SER A 112 -8.33 3.76 22.14
C SER A 112 -9.43 2.91 22.80
N THR A 113 -10.68 3.34 22.64
CA THR A 113 -11.83 2.69 23.30
C THR A 113 -12.88 2.20 22.33
N ALA A 114 -12.82 2.66 21.08
CA ALA A 114 -13.73 2.26 20.04
C ALA A 114 -13.51 0.81 19.60
N SER A 115 -14.61 0.11 19.39
CA SER A 115 -14.64 -1.19 18.73
C SER A 115 -14.26 -1.07 17.26
N GLN A 116 -13.84 -2.18 16.65
CA GLN A 116 -13.57 -2.24 15.21
C GLN A 116 -14.78 -1.76 14.38
N SER A 117 -16.01 -2.14 14.77
CA SER A 117 -17.23 -1.70 14.08
C SER A 117 -17.46 -0.19 14.18
N GLU A 118 -17.16 0.43 15.31
CA GLU A 118 -17.31 1.88 15.48
C GLU A 118 -16.27 2.65 14.65
N ILE A 119 -15.02 2.17 14.63
CA ILE A 119 -13.96 2.78 13.81
C ILE A 119 -14.31 2.65 12.32
N VAL A 120 -14.74 1.47 11.86
CA VAL A 120 -15.13 1.25 10.47
C VAL A 120 -16.31 2.15 10.08
N ALA A 121 -17.33 2.27 10.93
CA ALA A 121 -18.48 3.15 10.67
C ALA A 121 -18.03 4.61 10.57
N ALA A 122 -17.15 5.07 11.46
CA ALA A 122 -16.64 6.44 11.46
C ALA A 122 -15.85 6.77 10.17
N ILE A 123 -15.08 5.81 9.65
CA ILE A 123 -14.37 5.93 8.37
C ILE A 123 -15.37 6.02 7.20
N GLN A 124 -16.42 5.18 7.22
CA GLN A 124 -17.42 5.12 6.14
C GLN A 124 -18.31 6.37 6.06
N ASP A 125 -18.72 6.91 7.20
CA ASP A 125 -19.60 8.09 7.27
C ASP A 125 -18.87 9.38 6.89
N GLY A 126 -17.56 9.31 6.60
CA GLY A 126 -16.72 10.45 6.23
C GLY A 126 -16.47 11.44 7.36
N GLY A 127 -17.00 11.17 8.56
CA GLY A 127 -16.82 11.97 9.76
C GLY A 127 -15.42 11.84 10.37
N PHE A 128 -14.78 10.68 10.20
CA PHE A 128 -13.41 10.44 10.62
C PHE A 128 -12.54 10.07 9.40
N ARG A 129 -11.70 11.01 8.98
CA ARG A 129 -10.50 10.70 8.21
C ARG A 129 -9.33 10.99 9.14
N PRO A 130 -8.49 10.00 9.49
CA PRO A 130 -7.29 10.26 10.27
C PRO A 130 -6.56 11.43 9.61
N GLY A 131 -6.35 12.52 10.35
CA GLY A 131 -5.79 13.76 9.81
C GLY A 131 -4.35 13.58 9.32
N SER A 132 -3.62 14.68 9.17
CA SER A 132 -2.16 14.60 9.02
C SER A 132 -1.56 14.11 10.34
N GLY A 133 -1.57 12.81 10.56
CA GLY A 133 -0.94 12.17 11.71
C GLY A 133 0.56 12.46 11.72
N GLU A 134 1.17 12.25 12.88
CA GLU A 134 2.60 12.50 13.05
C GLU A 134 3.40 11.43 12.30
N ALA A 135 4.33 11.82 11.44
CA ALA A 135 5.08 10.84 10.64
C ALA A 135 5.99 9.98 11.53
N ILE A 136 5.73 8.69 11.57
CA ILE A 136 6.59 7.73 12.30
C ILE A 136 7.67 7.26 11.34
N GLY A 137 8.80 7.98 11.34
CA GLY A 137 10.03 7.61 10.63
C GLY A 137 9.87 7.37 9.11
N ALA A 138 10.50 8.19 8.29
CA ALA A 138 10.55 7.89 6.85
C ALA A 138 11.29 6.57 6.61
N ALA A 139 10.68 5.67 5.82
CA ALA A 139 11.25 4.40 5.35
C ALA A 139 11.41 3.27 6.39
N LEU A 140 10.56 3.20 7.42
CA LEU A 140 10.55 2.03 8.31
C LEU A 140 10.01 0.76 7.63
N LEU A 141 8.99 0.88 6.78
CA LEU A 141 8.42 -0.24 6.06
C LEU A 141 8.72 -0.13 4.56
N SER A 142 9.00 -1.27 3.94
CA SER A 142 9.11 -1.38 2.48
C SER A 142 8.36 -2.60 1.97
N VAL A 143 7.74 -2.45 0.81
CA VAL A 143 7.06 -3.54 0.10
C VAL A 143 8.00 -4.08 -0.97
N GLU A 144 7.98 -5.40 -1.17
CA GLU A 144 8.63 -6.06 -2.31
C GLU A 144 7.62 -6.92 -3.08
N GLY A 145 7.75 -6.90 -4.40
CA GLY A 145 6.95 -7.69 -5.33
C GLY A 145 5.79 -6.93 -5.98
N MET A 146 5.61 -5.63 -5.71
CA MET A 146 4.54 -4.81 -6.30
C MET A 146 5.01 -3.88 -7.43
N ALA A 147 6.32 -3.71 -7.61
CA ALA A 147 6.90 -2.70 -8.49
C ALA A 147 6.34 -2.71 -9.91
N LEU A 148 6.17 -3.89 -10.52
CA LEU A 148 5.68 -4.01 -11.89
C LEU A 148 4.25 -3.47 -12.03
N LEU A 149 3.32 -3.99 -11.22
CA LEU A 149 1.92 -3.59 -11.29
C LEU A 149 1.74 -2.13 -10.86
N HIS A 150 2.40 -1.74 -9.76
CA HIS A 150 2.36 -0.37 -9.24
C HIS A 150 2.86 0.63 -10.29
N GLY A 151 4.03 0.38 -10.89
CA GLY A 151 4.58 1.23 -11.95
C GLY A 151 3.68 1.34 -13.17
N MET A 152 3.06 0.23 -13.61
CA MET A 152 2.11 0.24 -14.73
C MET A 152 0.87 1.10 -14.44
N ILE A 153 0.31 1.00 -13.22
CA ILE A 153 -0.86 1.79 -12.81
C ILE A 153 -0.51 3.28 -12.78
N GLU A 154 0.61 3.64 -12.15
CA GLU A 154 1.00 5.05 -12.01
C GLU A 154 1.44 5.66 -13.35
N GLU A 155 2.07 4.89 -14.24
CA GLU A 155 2.37 5.32 -15.61
C GLU A 155 1.08 5.60 -16.39
N GLU A 156 0.08 4.70 -16.32
CA GLU A 156 -1.19 4.87 -17.02
C GLU A 156 -2.00 6.06 -16.46
N ARG A 157 -1.95 6.28 -15.13
CA ARG A 157 -2.58 7.45 -14.47
C ARG A 157 -1.92 8.77 -14.83
N ALA A 158 -0.62 8.76 -15.13
CA ALA A 158 0.14 9.95 -15.49
C ALA A 158 0.05 10.34 -16.97
N ARG A 159 -0.70 9.58 -17.80
CA ARG A 159 -0.87 9.87 -19.23
C ARG A 159 -1.65 11.17 -19.45
N ASP A 160 -1.22 11.93 -20.45
CA ASP A 160 -1.92 13.15 -20.91
C ASP A 160 -3.33 12.84 -21.46
N ASP A 161 -3.51 11.64 -22.01
CA ASP A 161 -4.78 11.14 -22.55
C ASP A 161 -5.16 9.84 -21.80
N PRO A 162 -5.86 9.97 -20.65
CA PRO A 162 -6.27 8.83 -19.84
C PRO A 162 -7.40 8.05 -20.52
N PRO A 163 -7.58 6.75 -20.18
CA PRO A 163 -8.66 5.94 -20.72
C PRO A 163 -10.04 6.57 -20.53
N GLU A 164 -10.87 6.54 -21.58
CA GLU A 164 -12.24 7.03 -21.51
C GLU A 164 -13.02 6.31 -20.39
N PRO A 165 -13.74 7.03 -19.51
CA PRO A 165 -14.52 6.42 -18.44
C PRO A 165 -15.47 5.33 -18.95
N GLY A 166 -15.40 4.15 -18.35
CA GLY A 166 -16.21 2.98 -18.74
C GLY A 166 -15.70 2.20 -19.94
N SER A 167 -14.63 2.65 -20.62
CA SER A 167 -13.92 1.83 -21.60
C SER A 167 -13.29 0.60 -20.94
N GLN A 168 -13.05 -0.46 -21.71
CA GLN A 168 -12.36 -1.67 -21.23
C GLN A 168 -11.02 -1.33 -20.55
N ALA A 169 -10.28 -0.36 -21.09
CA ALA A 169 -9.03 0.11 -20.51
C ALA A 169 -9.21 0.80 -19.16
N SER A 170 -10.23 1.66 -19.02
CA SER A 170 -10.59 2.27 -17.74
C SER A 170 -10.97 1.22 -16.70
N ASN A 171 -11.73 0.18 -17.10
CA ASN A 171 -12.14 -0.91 -16.22
C ASN A 171 -10.95 -1.78 -15.81
N ALA A 172 -10.04 -2.09 -16.73
CA ALA A 172 -8.82 -2.83 -16.46
C ALA A 172 -7.94 -2.07 -15.45
N LEU A 173 -7.73 -0.76 -15.66
CA LEU A 173 -6.98 0.07 -14.72
C LEU A 173 -7.65 0.12 -13.34
N PHE A 174 -8.98 0.27 -13.30
CA PHE A 174 -9.76 0.23 -12.06
C PHE A 174 -9.55 -1.09 -11.30
N LEU A 175 -9.70 -2.24 -11.96
CA LEU A 175 -9.54 -3.54 -11.31
C LEU A 175 -8.09 -3.81 -10.88
N ALA A 176 -7.11 -3.43 -11.69
CA ALA A 176 -5.70 -3.53 -11.35
C ALA A 176 -5.38 -2.76 -10.06
N ASP A 177 -5.95 -1.57 -9.92
CA ASP A 177 -5.74 -0.73 -8.76
C ASP A 177 -6.39 -1.29 -7.49
N TRP A 178 -7.62 -1.81 -7.60
CA TRP A 178 -8.25 -2.55 -6.52
C TRP A 178 -7.48 -3.81 -6.12
N TRP A 179 -6.95 -4.56 -7.10
CA TRP A 179 -6.10 -5.73 -6.82
C TRP A 179 -4.85 -5.34 -6.03
N ARG A 180 -4.13 -4.31 -6.48
CA ARG A 180 -2.95 -3.77 -5.77
C ARG A 180 -3.30 -3.41 -4.33
N ALA A 181 -4.39 -2.67 -4.13
CA ALA A 181 -4.83 -2.26 -2.80
C ALA A 181 -5.20 -3.46 -1.91
N VAL A 182 -6.02 -4.40 -2.40
CA VAL A 182 -6.40 -5.60 -1.62
C VAL A 182 -5.17 -6.43 -1.24
N GLN A 183 -4.22 -6.60 -2.15
CA GLN A 183 -2.99 -7.33 -1.86
C GLN A 183 -2.15 -6.64 -0.78
N PHE A 184 -2.09 -5.32 -0.78
CA PHE A 184 -1.41 -4.56 0.28
C PHE A 184 -2.08 -4.75 1.64
N HIS A 185 -3.41 -4.72 1.69
CA HIS A 185 -4.14 -4.99 2.93
C HIS A 185 -3.90 -6.42 3.42
N GLN A 186 -3.97 -7.42 2.54
CA GLN A 186 -3.67 -8.81 2.89
C GLN A 186 -2.24 -8.97 3.43
N LEU A 187 -1.28 -8.27 2.83
CA LEU A 187 0.11 -8.26 3.25
C LEU A 187 0.28 -7.72 4.67
N VAL A 188 -0.30 -6.56 4.98
CA VAL A 188 -0.24 -5.97 6.34
C VAL A 188 -0.95 -6.87 7.35
N HIS A 189 -2.14 -7.38 7.03
CA HIS A 189 -2.88 -8.30 7.89
C HIS A 189 -2.08 -9.58 8.18
N ARG A 190 -1.38 -10.13 7.18
CA ARG A 190 -0.51 -11.30 7.34
C ARG A 190 0.64 -11.01 8.30
N GLU A 191 1.34 -9.89 8.13
CA GLU A 191 2.46 -9.54 9.01
C GLU A 191 1.98 -9.24 10.44
N MET A 192 0.84 -8.57 10.61
CA MET A 192 0.18 -8.40 11.90
C MET A 192 -0.14 -9.74 12.57
N ALA A 193 -0.70 -10.70 11.83
CA ALA A 193 -1.03 -12.02 12.37
C ALA A 193 0.22 -12.85 12.71
N ARG A 194 1.32 -12.67 11.95
CA ARG A 194 2.56 -13.45 12.10
C ARG A 194 3.47 -12.91 13.20
N MET A 195 3.65 -11.58 13.25
CA MET A 195 4.62 -10.93 14.13
C MET A 195 3.94 -10.12 15.24
N GLY A 196 2.75 -9.58 14.98
CA GLY A 196 2.08 -8.66 15.89
C GLY A 196 2.85 -7.34 16.09
N LEU A 197 2.28 -6.47 16.92
CA LEU A 197 2.98 -5.32 17.48
C LEU A 197 3.10 -5.51 18.99
N ASP A 198 4.24 -5.15 19.56
CA ASP A 198 4.45 -5.22 21.01
C ASP A 198 3.61 -4.16 21.75
N HIS A 199 3.29 -3.09 21.04
CA HIS A 199 2.47 -1.99 21.52
C HIS A 199 1.02 -2.26 21.16
N SER A 200 0.14 -2.11 22.15
CA SER A 200 -1.29 -2.21 21.92
C SER A 200 -1.72 -0.86 21.31
N VAL A 201 -1.76 -0.83 19.97
CA VAL A 201 -2.24 0.30 19.15
C VAL A 201 -3.19 -0.24 18.08
N VAL A 202 -4.20 0.54 17.70
CA VAL A 202 -5.03 0.23 16.53
C VAL A 202 -4.19 0.40 15.27
N VAL A 203 -4.31 -0.52 14.30
CA VAL A 203 -3.64 -0.40 13.00
C VAL A 203 -4.69 -0.12 11.93
N LEU A 204 -4.59 1.05 11.34
CA LEU A 204 -5.34 1.45 10.14
C LEU A 204 -4.51 1.10 8.92
N VAL A 205 -5.09 0.40 7.95
CA VAL A 205 -4.43 0.05 6.70
C VAL A 205 -5.16 0.72 5.56
N GLY A 206 -4.42 1.34 4.65
CA GLY A 206 -5.04 1.99 3.50
C GLY A 206 -4.06 2.52 2.47
N ALA A 207 -4.46 3.59 1.80
CA ALA A 207 -3.68 4.24 0.75
C ALA A 207 -3.74 5.77 0.86
N THR A 208 -2.66 6.43 0.47
CA THR A 208 -2.52 7.89 0.47
C THR A 208 -2.09 8.37 -0.90
N ASN A 209 -2.94 9.17 -1.54
CA ASN A 209 -2.73 9.71 -2.89
C ASN A 209 -2.54 8.65 -3.99
N CYS A 210 -2.82 7.38 -3.71
CA CYS A 210 -2.93 6.30 -4.69
C CYS A 210 -4.13 5.42 -4.37
N GLY A 211 -4.51 4.59 -5.33
CA GLY A 211 -5.48 3.54 -5.06
C GLY A 211 -6.93 4.02 -5.02
N PRO A 212 -7.86 3.06 -4.86
CA PRO A 212 -9.21 3.34 -4.39
C PRO A 212 -9.20 3.81 -2.92
N ASP A 213 -10.27 4.48 -2.49
CA ASP A 213 -10.53 4.82 -1.08
C ASP A 213 -10.89 3.55 -0.29
N LEU A 214 -9.86 2.76 0.02
CA LEU A 214 -9.93 1.51 0.76
C LEU A 214 -9.18 1.67 2.09
N GLU A 215 -9.91 1.52 3.18
CA GLU A 215 -9.37 1.54 4.53
C GLU A 215 -9.90 0.32 5.30
N SER A 216 -9.04 -0.34 6.06
CA SER A 216 -9.38 -1.41 6.99
C SER A 216 -8.73 -1.18 8.35
N VAL A 217 -9.27 -1.85 9.36
CA VAL A 217 -8.90 -1.65 10.76
C VAL A 217 -8.55 -2.98 11.38
N ILE A 218 -7.44 -3.01 12.12
CA ILE A 218 -7.00 -4.12 12.95
C ILE A 218 -6.94 -3.60 14.38
N VAL A 219 -7.83 -4.10 15.24
CA VAL A 219 -7.86 -3.76 16.67
C VAL A 219 -7.07 -4.84 17.42
N PRO A 220 -6.15 -4.48 18.33
CA PRO A 220 -5.38 -5.47 19.09
C PRO A 220 -6.28 -6.25 20.06
N ASP A 221 -5.99 -7.54 20.23
CA ASP A 221 -6.68 -8.41 21.20
C ASP A 221 -6.37 -8.03 22.67
N ARG A 222 -5.29 -7.26 22.89
CA ARG A 222 -4.89 -6.77 24.21
C ARG A 222 -5.48 -5.38 24.47
N PRO A 223 -5.97 -5.12 25.69
CA PRO A 223 -6.42 -3.78 26.04
C PRO A 223 -5.26 -2.80 25.85
N LEU A 224 -5.54 -1.66 25.21
CA LEU A 224 -4.54 -0.63 24.99
C LEU A 224 -4.01 -0.18 26.34
N VAL A 225 -2.69 -0.22 26.48
CA VAL A 225 -2.03 0.10 27.75
C VAL A 225 -2.19 1.60 27.94
N ALA A 226 -2.95 1.99 28.98
CA ALA A 226 -3.03 3.39 29.38
C ALA A 226 -1.60 3.96 29.55
N PRO A 227 -1.34 5.21 29.16
CA PRO A 227 -0.02 5.80 29.27
C PRO A 227 0.50 5.59 30.70
N VAL A 228 1.66 4.95 30.80
CA VAL A 228 2.35 4.81 32.08
C VAL A 228 2.70 6.22 32.50
N ASP A 229 2.11 6.67 33.62
CA ASP A 229 2.48 7.92 34.27
C ASP A 229 3.95 7.79 34.69
N PHE A 230 4.86 8.20 33.81
CA PHE A 230 6.25 8.44 34.16
C PHE A 230 6.22 9.65 35.07
N GLY A 231 5.88 9.44 36.34
CA GLY A 231 5.95 10.45 37.37
C GLY A 231 7.31 11.12 37.25
N TRP A 232 7.31 12.38 36.85
CA TRP A 232 8.49 13.22 36.80
C TRP A 232 8.89 13.46 38.25
N ALA A 233 9.57 12.48 38.85
CA ALA A 233 10.35 12.71 40.04
C ALA A 233 11.50 13.63 39.61
N ASP A 234 11.46 14.81 40.19
CA ASP A 234 12.36 15.95 40.02
C ASP A 234 13.79 15.64 40.51
N ASP A 235 14.43 14.62 39.94
CA ASP A 235 15.79 14.20 40.29
C ASP A 235 16.77 14.55 39.17
N ALA A 236 17.39 15.73 39.36
CA ALA A 236 18.71 16.15 38.90
C ALA A 236 19.15 15.70 37.50
N ILE A 237 18.92 16.57 36.50
CA ILE A 237 19.58 16.53 35.20
C ILE A 237 21.10 16.63 35.41
N ALA A 238 21.81 15.50 35.31
CA ALA A 238 23.25 15.51 35.07
C ALA A 238 23.51 16.06 33.65
N PRO A 239 24.43 17.02 33.46
CA PRO A 239 24.69 17.59 32.15
C PRO A 239 25.29 16.50 31.23
N MET A 240 24.59 16.19 30.15
CA MET A 240 25.08 15.34 29.06
C MET A 240 26.32 15.98 28.42
N PRO A 241 27.35 15.18 28.07
CA PRO A 241 28.51 15.70 27.34
C PRO A 241 28.10 16.07 25.91
N ILE A 242 28.53 17.25 25.48
CA ILE A 242 28.38 17.74 24.12
C ILE A 242 29.16 16.80 23.19
N LEU A 243 28.45 15.98 22.41
CA LEU A 243 29.06 15.20 21.33
C LEU A 243 29.46 16.17 20.22
N GLN A 244 30.76 16.19 19.90
CA GLN A 244 31.30 16.95 18.78
C GLN A 244 30.75 16.40 17.44
N PRO A 245 30.47 17.28 16.46
CA PRO A 245 30.00 16.84 15.15
C PRO A 245 31.07 15.98 14.47
N VAL A 246 30.74 14.72 14.21
CA VAL A 246 31.50 13.84 13.34
C VAL A 246 31.32 14.35 11.91
N ALA A 247 32.42 14.72 11.26
CA ALA A 247 32.43 15.09 9.86
C ALA A 247 31.93 13.91 9.01
N VAL A 248 30.84 14.13 8.28
CA VAL A 248 30.38 13.21 7.24
C VAL A 248 31.41 13.25 6.12
N ALA A 249 32.19 12.19 5.98
CA ALA A 249 33.06 12.01 4.83
C ALA A 249 32.18 11.87 3.57
N GLU A 250 32.34 12.81 2.63
CA GLU A 250 31.84 12.68 1.26
C GLU A 250 32.44 11.41 0.65
N TYR A 251 31.65 10.34 0.62
CA TYR A 251 31.99 9.18 -0.20
C TYR A 251 31.65 9.51 -1.65
N GLY A 252 32.72 9.77 -2.39
CA GLY A 252 32.70 10.17 -3.78
C GLY A 252 31.94 9.22 -4.70
N ALA A 253 31.36 9.83 -5.72
CA ALA A 253 30.90 9.19 -6.93
C ALA A 253 31.99 8.25 -7.49
N SER A 254 31.74 6.94 -7.46
CA SER A 254 32.38 5.99 -8.35
C SER A 254 31.36 4.93 -8.75
N GLY A 255 31.33 4.63 -10.05
CA GLY A 255 30.17 4.12 -10.78
C GLY A 255 29.58 2.83 -10.25
N SER A 256 28.25 2.86 -10.06
CA SER A 256 27.40 1.69 -9.99
C SER A 256 26.54 1.72 -11.26
N ALA A 257 26.77 0.76 -12.15
CA ALA A 257 26.06 0.60 -13.41
C ALA A 257 24.55 0.64 -13.17
N GLY A 258 23.89 1.67 -13.71
CA GLY A 258 22.45 1.81 -13.64
C GLY A 258 21.79 0.62 -14.32
N PHE A 259 20.98 -0.12 -13.56
CA PHE A 259 20.11 -1.16 -14.11
C PHE A 259 19.03 -0.46 -14.95
N SER A 260 19.29 -0.35 -16.25
CA SER A 260 18.33 0.18 -17.19
C SER A 260 17.30 -0.90 -17.53
N VAL A 261 16.02 -0.55 -17.46
CA VAL A 261 14.90 -1.37 -17.98
C VAL A 261 15.12 -1.78 -19.45
N VAL A 262 15.99 -1.06 -20.19
CA VAL A 262 16.46 -1.42 -21.53
C VAL A 262 17.29 -2.71 -21.52
N GLU A 263 18.08 -2.99 -20.49
CA GLU A 263 18.86 -4.22 -20.36
C GLU A 263 18.00 -5.43 -20.00
N LEU A 264 16.93 -5.24 -19.23
CA LEU A 264 15.95 -6.28 -18.95
C LEU A 264 15.14 -6.62 -20.22
N ARG A 265 14.74 -5.59 -20.98
CA ARG A 265 14.13 -5.76 -22.31
C ARG A 265 15.09 -6.43 -23.31
N ARG A 266 16.39 -6.14 -23.25
CA ARG A 266 17.41 -6.79 -24.10
C ARG A 266 17.58 -8.26 -23.75
N LYS A 267 17.62 -8.62 -22.47
CA LYS A 267 17.72 -10.02 -22.00
C LYS A 267 16.45 -10.84 -22.27
N LEU A 268 15.27 -10.22 -22.19
CA LEU A 268 14.02 -10.88 -22.58
C LEU A 268 13.87 -11.01 -24.10
N ALA A 269 14.32 -10.01 -24.88
CA ALA A 269 14.27 -10.07 -26.35
C ALA A 269 15.24 -11.10 -26.94
N THR A 270 16.43 -11.27 -26.35
CA THR A 270 17.40 -12.31 -26.77
C THR A 270 16.95 -13.74 -26.41
N ALA A 271 15.95 -13.90 -25.55
CA ALA A 271 15.32 -15.20 -25.29
C ALA A 271 14.19 -15.54 -26.27
N VAL A 272 13.81 -14.60 -27.17
CA VAL A 272 12.66 -14.72 -28.09
C VAL A 272 13.09 -14.52 -29.56
N GLU A 273 14.39 -14.39 -29.84
CA GLU A 273 14.93 -14.28 -31.21
C GLU A 273 15.09 -15.65 -31.93
N GLU A 274 14.06 -16.50 -31.87
CA GLU A 274 13.72 -17.37 -32.98
C GLU A 274 12.28 -17.03 -33.41
N ASP A 275 12.15 -16.57 -34.65
CA ASP A 275 10.95 -16.14 -35.38
C ASP A 275 10.45 -14.68 -35.30
N VAL A 276 11.07 -13.88 -36.19
CA VAL A 276 10.48 -12.92 -37.16
C VAL A 276 9.57 -11.77 -36.63
N GLN A 277 10.14 -10.56 -36.64
CA GLN A 277 9.45 -9.25 -36.71
C GLN A 277 8.98 -8.91 -38.15
N PRO A 278 7.94 -8.08 -38.38
CA PRO A 278 7.84 -6.66 -37.93
C PRO A 278 6.42 -6.22 -37.47
N ALA A 279 6.09 -5.05 -36.91
CA ALA A 279 6.71 -3.75 -36.69
C ALA A 279 6.23 -3.15 -35.34
N LYS A 280 6.98 -2.16 -34.83
CA LYS A 280 6.91 -1.59 -33.46
C LYS A 280 5.58 -0.90 -33.14
N THR A 281 4.78 -1.52 -32.29
CA THR A 281 3.77 -0.90 -31.42
C THR A 281 4.17 -1.21 -29.98
N GLY A 282 4.24 -0.19 -29.12
CA GLY A 282 4.66 -0.35 -27.72
C GLY A 282 3.77 -1.38 -27.00
N LEU A 283 4.39 -2.27 -26.24
CA LEU A 283 3.72 -3.39 -25.57
C LEU A 283 2.52 -2.94 -24.70
N LEU A 284 2.60 -1.75 -24.08
CA LEU A 284 1.55 -1.17 -23.24
C LEU A 284 0.30 -0.74 -24.03
N ALA A 285 0.48 -0.26 -25.26
CA ALA A 285 -0.64 0.09 -26.14
C ALA A 285 -1.41 -1.15 -26.63
N ARG A 286 -0.90 -2.36 -26.42
CA ARG A 286 -1.63 -3.61 -26.74
C ARG A 286 -2.49 -4.11 -25.59
N PHE A 287 -2.13 -3.81 -24.34
CA PHE A 287 -2.91 -4.23 -23.16
C PHE A 287 -4.14 -3.36 -22.93
N PHE A 288 -4.05 -2.05 -23.23
CA PHE A 288 -5.13 -1.09 -23.03
C PHE A 288 -5.78 -0.59 -24.32
N ALA A 289 -5.42 -1.13 -25.49
CA ALA A 289 -6.12 -0.82 -26.73
C ALA A 289 -6.56 -2.10 -27.45
N LYS A 290 -7.82 -2.48 -27.23
CA LYS A 290 -8.68 -3.02 -28.29
C LYS A 290 -10.15 -2.85 -27.94
N ARG A 291 -10.91 -2.58 -28.99
CA ARG A 291 -12.36 -2.34 -29.09
C ARG A 291 -13.20 -3.56 -28.77
#